data_AF-A0A0L8FYM9-F1
#
_entry.id   AF-A0A0L8FYM9-F1
#
_cell.length_a   1.000
_cell.length_b   1.000
_cell.length_c   1.000
_cell.angle_alpha   90.00
_cell.angle_beta   90.00
_cell.angle_gamma   90.00
#
_symmetry.space_group_name_H-M   'P 1'
#
loop_
_entity.id
_entity.type
_entity.pdbx_description
1 polymer ?
#
loop_
_entity_poly.entity_id
_entity_poly.type
_entity_poly.pdbx_seq_one_letter_code
_entity_poly.pdbx_strand_id
1 'polypeptide(L)'
;IRSRSQWKARKPKSVTRLNVPVEYFVVHHSATGSCFTTEACDRLVRSIQNYHMDKRHFADIGYNFLIGGNGAVYEGRGWSIQGAHTISYNPKSI
;
A
#
# COMPACT_ATOMS: atom_id res chain seq x y z
N ILE A 1 8.17 -10.26 -3.76
CA ILE A 1 7.50 -9.11 -3.09
C ILE A 1 8.48 -8.54 -2.06
N ARG A 2 8.74 -7.23 -2.08
CA ARG A 2 9.48 -6.54 -1.02
C ARG A 2 8.56 -6.37 0.18
N SER A 3 8.89 -7.04 1.28
CA SER A 3 8.07 -7.07 2.48
C SER A 3 8.04 -5.72 3.20
N ARG A 4 7.05 -5.54 4.07
CA ARG A 4 6.93 -4.36 4.93
C ARG A 4 8.20 -4.04 5.72
N SER A 5 8.92 -5.03 6.22
CA SER A 5 10.17 -4.80 6.97
C SER A 5 11.30 -4.30 6.08
N GLN A 6 11.39 -4.77 4.82
CA GLN A 6 12.46 -4.39 3.90
C GLN A 6 12.42 -2.91 3.52
N TRP A 7 11.21 -2.34 3.28
CA TRP A 7 11.07 -0.90 3.01
C TRP A 7 10.88 -0.05 4.30
N LYS A 8 11.05 -0.67 5.48
CA LYS A 8 10.93 -0.09 6.83
C LYS A 8 9.57 0.57 7.08
N ALA A 9 8.50 -0.18 6.83
CA ALA A 9 7.13 0.22 7.11
C ALA A 9 6.91 0.54 8.59
N ARG A 10 6.11 1.58 8.86
CA ARG A 10 5.49 1.78 10.18
C ARG A 10 4.46 0.68 10.45
N LYS A 11 4.19 0.44 11.74
CA LYS A 11 3.08 -0.43 12.17
C LYS A 11 1.74 0.25 11.83
N PRO A 12 0.73 -0.51 11.40
CA PRO A 12 -0.61 0.04 11.19
C PRO A 12 -1.25 0.47 12.51
N LYS A 13 -2.06 1.53 12.49
CA LYS A 13 -2.84 1.99 13.65
C LYS A 13 -4.01 1.03 13.97
N SER A 14 -4.57 0.41 12.94
CA SER A 14 -5.62 -0.60 13.06
C SER A 14 -5.63 -1.56 11.87
N VAL A 15 -6.30 -2.70 12.05
CA VAL A 15 -6.36 -3.78 11.07
C VAL A 15 -7.81 -4.26 10.95
N THR A 16 -8.33 -4.24 9.73
CA THR A 16 -9.60 -4.88 9.36
C THR A 16 -9.27 -5.96 8.33
N ARG A 17 -9.71 -7.19 8.58
CA ARG A 17 -9.45 -8.31 7.67
C ARG A 17 -10.46 -8.30 6.53
N LEU A 18 -9.99 -8.63 5.33
CA LEU A 18 -10.84 -8.93 4.18
C LEU A 18 -11.49 -10.29 4.36
N ASN A 19 -12.69 -10.46 3.82
CA ASN A 19 -13.24 -11.80 3.57
C ASN A 19 -12.65 -12.30 2.25
N VAL A 20 -11.74 -13.27 2.34
CA VAL A 20 -11.02 -13.83 1.17
C VAL A 20 -11.70 -15.11 0.66
N PRO A 21 -11.66 -15.40 -0.65
CA PRO A 21 -11.06 -14.58 -1.71
C PRO A 21 -11.85 -13.30 -1.98
N VAL A 22 -11.15 -12.23 -2.35
CA VAL A 22 -11.79 -11.00 -2.83
C VAL A 22 -12.16 -11.14 -4.31
N GLU A 23 -13.20 -10.42 -4.73
CA GLU A 23 -13.75 -10.50 -6.08
C GLU A 23 -13.08 -9.52 -7.06
N TYR A 24 -12.53 -8.41 -6.55
CA TYR A 24 -12.04 -7.31 -7.37
C TYR A 24 -10.55 -7.02 -7.17
N PHE A 25 -9.89 -6.62 -8.27
CA PHE A 25 -8.56 -6.01 -8.27
C PHE A 25 -8.68 -4.59 -8.83
N VAL A 26 -8.25 -3.58 -8.08
CA VAL A 26 -8.39 -2.16 -8.50
C VAL A 26 -7.01 -1.55 -8.77
N VAL A 27 -6.78 -1.17 -10.02
CA VAL A 27 -5.53 -0.54 -10.46
C VAL A 27 -5.56 0.97 -10.19
N HIS A 28 -4.54 1.49 -9.52
CA HIS A 28 -4.30 2.92 -9.29
C HIS A 28 -2.89 3.32 -9.71
N HIS A 29 -2.68 4.62 -9.95
CA HIS A 29 -1.35 5.23 -9.90
C HIS A 29 -1.20 6.02 -8.60
N SER A 30 0.03 6.22 -8.11
CA SER A 30 0.27 6.88 -6.81
C SER A 30 0.07 8.40 -6.84
N ALA A 31 -0.03 9.01 -8.03
CA ALA A 31 0.02 10.46 -8.25
C ALA A 31 1.25 11.14 -7.61
N THR A 32 2.36 10.39 -7.49
CA THR A 32 3.68 10.90 -7.07
C THR A 32 4.65 10.89 -8.24
N GLY A 33 5.89 11.33 -8.02
CA GLY A 33 7.01 11.02 -8.93
C GLY A 33 7.31 9.52 -8.99
N SER A 34 8.11 9.12 -9.98
CA SER A 34 8.59 7.74 -10.16
C SER A 34 9.86 7.44 -9.38
N CYS A 35 10.20 6.16 -9.24
CA CYS A 35 11.42 5.67 -8.62
C CYS A 35 11.97 4.49 -9.43
N PHE A 36 13.30 4.36 -9.54
CA PHE A 36 13.92 3.33 -10.39
C PHE A 36 15.02 2.52 -9.70
N THR A 37 15.50 2.96 -8.53
CA THR A 37 16.37 2.15 -7.67
C THR A 37 15.60 1.65 -6.47
N THR A 38 16.05 0.53 -5.91
CA THR A 38 15.47 -0.06 -4.71
C THR A 38 15.38 0.94 -3.57
N GLU A 39 16.44 1.70 -3.31
CA GLU A 39 16.51 2.66 -2.22
C GLU A 39 15.58 3.85 -2.45
N ALA A 40 15.47 4.32 -3.71
CA ALA A 40 14.56 5.40 -4.06
C ALA A 40 13.10 4.95 -3.91
N CYS A 41 12.77 3.73 -4.34
CA CYS A 41 11.43 3.18 -4.21
C CYS A 41 11.06 2.86 -2.76
N ASP A 42 11.99 2.32 -1.96
CA ASP A 42 11.79 2.12 -0.51
C ASP A 42 11.47 3.46 0.19
N ARG A 43 12.17 4.55 -0.17
CA ARG A 43 11.89 5.90 0.36
C ARG A 43 10.54 6.43 -0.11
N LEU A 44 10.20 6.27 -1.39
CA LEU A 44 8.94 6.76 -1.95
C LEU A 44 7.74 6.05 -1.34
N VAL A 45 7.76 4.72 -1.25
CA VAL A 45 6.68 3.93 -0.63
C VAL A 45 6.49 4.33 0.84
N ARG A 46 7.58 4.56 1.57
CA ARG A 46 7.52 5.06 2.96
C ARG A 46 6.94 6.46 3.06
N SER A 47 7.27 7.36 2.13
CA SER A 47 6.69 8.69 2.05
C SER A 47 5.17 8.64 1.84
N ILE A 48 4.70 7.76 0.94
CA ILE A 48 3.27 7.53 0.70
C ILE A 48 2.59 7.02 1.98
N GLN A 49 3.19 6.06 2.69
CA GLN A 49 2.66 5.59 3.98
C GLN A 49 2.54 6.74 4.98
N ASN A 50 3.58 7.55 5.14
CA ASN A 50 3.57 8.68 6.06
C ASN A 50 2.48 9.69 5.70
N TYR A 51 2.35 10.06 4.44
CA TYR A 51 1.29 10.96 3.98
C TYR A 51 -0.11 10.40 4.28
N HIS A 52 -0.36 9.12 3.96
CA HIS A 52 -1.63 8.46 4.26
C HIS A 52 -1.95 8.43 5.75
N MET A 53 -0.98 8.09 6.60
CA MET A 53 -1.21 7.97 8.04
C MET A 53 -1.30 9.34 8.74
N ASP A 54 -0.49 10.31 8.35
CA ASP A 54 -0.31 11.55 9.10
C ASP A 54 -1.17 12.70 8.53
N LYS A 55 -1.44 12.71 7.21
CA LYS A 55 -2.24 13.76 6.55
C LYS A 55 -3.64 13.30 6.16
N ARG A 56 -3.83 12.04 5.76
CA ARG A 56 -5.16 11.49 5.42
C ARG A 56 -5.80 10.71 6.57
N HIS A 57 -5.08 10.57 7.69
CA HIS A 57 -5.53 9.87 8.89
C HIS A 57 -5.93 8.41 8.65
N PHE A 58 -5.39 7.77 7.62
CA PHE A 58 -5.61 6.36 7.37
C PHE A 58 -4.93 5.51 8.45
N ALA A 59 -5.41 4.27 8.61
CA ALA A 59 -4.80 3.31 9.52
C ALA A 59 -3.37 2.93 9.12
N ASP A 60 -3.05 3.00 7.81
CA ASP A 60 -1.78 2.61 7.21
C ASP A 60 -1.70 3.17 5.78
N ILE A 61 -0.73 2.74 4.98
CA ILE A 61 -0.73 2.96 3.53
C ILE A 61 -2.03 2.42 2.91
N GLY A 62 -2.72 3.24 2.09
CA GLY A 62 -4.03 2.89 1.56
C GLY A 62 -4.06 1.75 0.55
N TYR A 63 -2.94 1.42 -0.11
CA TYR A 63 -2.88 0.39 -1.15
C TYR A 63 -2.47 -0.98 -0.59
N ASN A 64 -3.00 -2.06 -1.17
CA ASN A 64 -2.61 -3.43 -0.82
C ASN A 64 -1.22 -3.76 -1.35
N PHE A 65 -0.92 -3.35 -2.58
CA PHE A 65 0.40 -3.46 -3.21
C PHE A 65 0.75 -2.19 -3.97
N LEU A 66 2.05 -1.94 -4.13
CA LEU A 66 2.58 -0.88 -4.99
C LEU A 66 3.63 -1.48 -5.93
N ILE A 67 3.80 -0.91 -7.11
CA ILE A 67 4.82 -1.34 -8.08
C ILE A 67 5.76 -0.16 -8.31
N GLY A 68 7.04 -0.33 -8.02
CA GLY A 68 8.08 0.66 -8.31
C GLY A 68 8.48 0.63 -9.77
N GLY A 69 9.05 1.72 -10.29
CA GLY A 69 9.64 1.75 -11.63
C GLY A 69 10.88 0.86 -11.76
N ASN A 70 11.41 0.36 -10.65
CA ASN A 70 12.40 -0.73 -10.60
C ASN A 70 11.80 -2.12 -10.87
N GLY A 71 10.49 -2.22 -11.13
CA GLY A 71 9.77 -3.47 -11.36
C GLY A 71 9.46 -4.29 -10.09
N ALA A 72 9.87 -3.82 -8.91
CA ALA A 72 9.60 -4.53 -7.66
C ALA A 72 8.18 -4.28 -7.16
N VAL A 73 7.50 -5.34 -6.71
CA VAL A 73 6.23 -5.26 -5.98
C VAL A 73 6.51 -5.02 -4.50
N TYR A 74 5.92 -3.99 -3.94
CA TYR A 74 6.00 -3.58 -2.54
C TYR A 74 4.72 -3.98 -1.80
N GLU A 75 4.88 -4.71 -0.69
CA GLU A 75 3.76 -5.05 0.19
C GLU A 75 3.28 -3.81 0.95
N GLY A 76 2.06 -3.36 0.68
CA GLY A 76 1.34 -2.38 1.47
C GLY A 76 0.51 -3.08 2.54
N ARG A 77 -0.81 -3.10 2.39
CA ARG A 77 -1.70 -3.86 3.28
C ARG A 77 -1.62 -5.38 3.09
N GLY A 78 -1.09 -5.84 1.95
CA GLY A 78 -0.96 -7.26 1.65
C GLY A 78 -2.31 -7.89 1.24
N TRP A 79 -2.37 -9.21 1.24
CA TRP A 79 -3.48 -9.96 0.62
C TRP A 79 -4.77 -10.03 1.44
N SER A 80 -4.68 -9.97 2.77
CA SER A 80 -5.78 -10.32 3.68
C SER A 80 -6.31 -9.15 4.49
N ILE A 81 -5.75 -7.95 4.29
CA ILE A 81 -6.08 -6.76 5.08
C ILE A 81 -6.71 -5.70 4.17
N GLN A 82 -7.81 -5.13 4.63
CA GLN A 82 -8.54 -4.10 3.92
C GLN A 82 -7.67 -2.83 3.73
N GLY A 83 -7.68 -2.32 2.51
CA GLY A 83 -7.08 -1.04 2.12
C GLY A 83 -7.98 0.17 2.35
N ALA A 84 -7.53 1.31 1.84
CA ALA A 84 -8.22 2.60 1.85
C ALA A 84 -8.05 3.31 0.49
N HIS A 85 -8.06 2.55 -0.60
CA HIS A 85 -7.75 3.00 -1.95
C HIS A 85 -9.00 3.26 -2.80
N THR A 86 -10.15 2.66 -2.48
CA THR A 86 -11.37 2.80 -3.30
C THR A 86 -12.63 2.73 -2.44
N ILE A 87 -13.31 3.86 -2.28
CA ILE A 87 -14.55 3.97 -1.50
C ILE A 87 -15.55 2.91 -1.99
N SER A 88 -16.23 2.25 -1.06
CA SER A 88 -17.18 1.13 -1.30
C SER A 88 -16.59 -0.18 -1.83
N TYR A 89 -15.35 -0.20 -2.32
CA TYR A 89 -14.69 -1.42 -2.80
C TYR A 89 -13.63 -1.96 -1.83
N ASN A 90 -13.05 -1.11 -0.97
CA ASN A 90 -12.09 -1.51 0.05
C ASN A 90 -12.39 -2.85 0.78
N PRO A 91 -13.64 -3.18 1.23
CA PRO A 91 -13.90 -4.44 1.93
C PRO A 91 -13.93 -5.69 1.03
N LYS A 92 -13.89 -5.54 -0.30
CA LYS A 92 -14.06 -6.62 -1.29
C LYS A 92 -13.06 -6.56 -2.46
N SER A 93 -12.00 -5.78 -2.30
CA SER A 93 -10.97 -5.61 -3.32
C SER A 93 -9.57 -5.53 -2.71
N ILE A 94 -8.58 -5.74 -3.57
CA ILE A 94 -7.18 -5.39 -3.34
C ILE A 94 -6.68 -4.44 -4.42
#